data_AF-Q099L9-F1
#
_entry.id   AF-Q099L9-F1
#
_cell.length_a   1.000
_cell.length_b   1.000
_cell.length_c   1.000
_cell.angle_alpha   90.00
_cell.angle_beta   90.00
_cell.angle_gamma   90.00
#
_symmetry.space_group_name_H-M   'P 1'
#
loop_
_entity.id
_entity.type
_entity.pdbx_description
1 polymer ?
#
loop_
_entity_poly.entity_id
_entity_poly.type
_entity_poly.pdbx_seq_one_letter_code
_entity_poly.pdbx_strand_id
1 'polypeptide(L)'
;MLSRRLAVASAVLTVTACAPLKKGTQAAPAAPVRITNQIPFDIAVCQAPLAEQMPAPTDPNILVGALMATRPYVMECLVAPTSRGAEKTSRVLWKASASDQETQHTLTGTNLTPEGEACVRKAVEAAVPLTVLAKGAQPVSAEVEFLHEQGRSLSVTFGTNAASDYSGAVRLAQPQWCDCYAPYASQVPPTLEATVQLVKDQATPGEIAFAPAGSPEGEALAACLKQKLASVPVTPSAEGLKFVRTFNHFNSKATSPAPGLAPQFRFFQGELVRNQRTAEVTLALGVRTSAASTYDALVIRQQKTKSRRFIPELAPACAALTAADEKWIGALEAQLQAEQQSQATAQELKAQEASWADAEAKLQAASGLTQQDLANARKQLEADQKSCPKP
;
A
#
# COMPACT_ATOMS: atom_id res chain seq x y z
N MET A 1 -7.53 -25.73 3.00
CA MET A 1 -8.49 -25.00 3.86
C MET A 1 -8.00 -23.61 4.30
N LEU A 2 -6.70 -23.27 4.20
CA LEU A 2 -6.19 -21.91 4.44
C LEU A 2 -6.58 -20.88 3.36
N SER A 3 -6.74 -21.30 2.09
CA SER A 3 -7.03 -20.39 0.97
C SER A 3 -8.41 -19.70 1.06
N ARG A 4 -9.35 -20.23 1.86
CA ARG A 4 -10.64 -19.58 2.14
C ARG A 4 -10.57 -18.58 3.31
N ARG A 5 -9.47 -18.55 4.07
CA ARG A 5 -9.29 -17.64 5.22
C ARG A 5 -8.53 -16.36 4.86
N LEU A 6 -7.69 -16.39 3.82
CA LEU A 6 -6.99 -15.20 3.32
C LEU A 6 -7.92 -14.20 2.61
N ALA A 7 -9.04 -14.67 2.06
CA ALA A 7 -10.05 -13.81 1.41
C ALA A 7 -10.83 -12.89 2.36
N VAL A 8 -10.62 -12.97 3.67
CA VAL A 8 -11.45 -12.26 4.68
C VAL A 8 -10.66 -11.21 5.49
N ALA A 9 -9.34 -11.13 5.37
CA ALA A 9 -8.54 -10.24 6.21
C ALA A 9 -8.51 -8.76 5.73
N SER A 10 -8.87 -8.46 4.49
CA SER A 10 -8.75 -7.10 3.91
C SER A 10 -10.05 -6.27 3.94
N ALA A 11 -11.15 -6.80 4.47
CA ALA A 11 -12.47 -6.14 4.44
C ALA A 11 -12.94 -5.54 5.78
N VAL A 12 -12.17 -5.68 6.87
CA VAL A 12 -12.64 -5.32 8.22
C VAL A 12 -11.69 -4.32 8.85
N LEU A 13 -11.81 -3.03 8.49
CA LEU A 13 -11.41 -1.87 9.33
C LEU A 13 -11.86 -0.50 8.77
N THR A 14 -12.60 -0.44 7.65
CA THR A 14 -13.11 0.82 7.07
C THR A 14 -14.33 1.41 7.78
N VAL A 15 -14.75 0.87 8.94
CA VAL A 15 -16.00 1.25 9.59
C VAL A 15 -15.80 1.46 11.09
N THR A 16 -15.00 2.44 11.52
CA THR A 16 -15.08 3.09 12.86
C THR A 16 -13.92 4.08 13.07
N ALA A 17 -13.98 5.27 12.47
CA ALA A 17 -13.33 6.47 13.02
C ALA A 17 -13.68 7.69 12.17
N CYS A 18 -14.80 8.34 12.48
CA CYS A 18 -15.02 9.76 12.18
C CYS A 18 -16.25 10.24 12.96
N ALA A 19 -16.06 10.61 14.22
CA ALA A 19 -17.02 11.47 14.90
C ALA A 19 -16.89 12.91 14.35
N PRO A 20 -18.00 13.62 14.07
CA PRO A 20 -17.94 15.03 13.69
C PRO A 20 -17.51 15.88 14.89
N LEU A 21 -16.41 16.64 14.74
CA LEU A 21 -15.96 17.64 15.70
C LEU A 21 -17.07 18.69 15.93
N LYS A 22 -17.59 18.77 17.16
CA LYS A 22 -18.57 19.79 17.57
C LYS A 22 -17.91 21.17 17.71
N LYS A 23 -18.59 22.20 17.19
CA LYS A 23 -18.22 23.62 17.31
C LYS A 23 -18.22 24.08 18.77
N GLY A 24 -17.10 24.65 19.21
CA GLY A 24 -17.01 25.50 20.39
C GLY A 24 -17.11 26.98 20.00
N THR A 25 -17.90 27.74 20.74
CA THR A 25 -18.19 29.16 20.51
C THR A 25 -17.24 30.03 21.32
N GLN A 26 -16.37 30.79 20.67
CA GLN A 26 -15.75 32.00 21.23
C GLN A 26 -15.26 32.88 20.06
N ALA A 27 -15.51 34.19 20.15
CA ALA A 27 -15.26 35.15 19.07
C ALA A 27 -13.75 35.46 18.94
N ALA A 28 -13.17 35.28 17.74
CA ALA A 28 -11.85 35.78 17.32
C ALA A 28 -11.64 35.58 15.78
N PRO A 29 -10.47 35.94 15.23
CA PRO A 29 -10.20 36.85 14.10
C PRO A 29 -10.57 36.27 12.71
N ALA A 30 -10.24 36.99 11.61
CA ALA A 30 -10.56 36.62 10.21
C ALA A 30 -10.54 35.10 9.98
N ALA A 31 -11.67 34.56 9.51
CA ALA A 31 -11.90 33.13 9.47
C ALA A 31 -10.76 32.40 8.74
N PRO A 32 -10.15 31.36 9.34
CA PRO A 32 -9.10 30.59 8.69
C PRO A 32 -9.65 30.00 7.38
N VAL A 33 -8.93 30.19 6.27
CA VAL A 33 -9.30 29.61 4.98
C VAL A 33 -9.33 28.09 5.13
N ARG A 34 -10.50 27.48 4.95
CA ARG A 34 -10.65 26.03 5.02
C ARG A 34 -10.11 25.40 3.74
N ILE A 35 -9.11 24.54 3.87
CA ILE A 35 -8.48 23.85 2.75
C ILE A 35 -8.77 22.36 2.88
N THR A 36 -9.55 21.80 1.97
CA THR A 36 -10.03 20.41 2.04
C THR A 36 -9.11 19.43 1.31
N ASN A 37 -8.35 19.88 0.32
CA ASN A 37 -7.46 19.03 -0.49
C ASN A 37 -6.03 18.88 0.07
N GLN A 38 -5.81 19.07 1.38
CA GLN A 38 -4.52 18.75 2.03
C GLN A 38 -4.46 17.27 2.43
N ILE A 39 -4.79 16.39 1.50
CA ILE A 39 -4.80 14.94 1.72
C ILE A 39 -3.38 14.37 1.57
N PRO A 40 -3.01 13.32 2.33
CA PRO A 40 -1.70 12.70 2.20
C PRO A 40 -1.39 12.14 0.80
N PHE A 41 -0.10 12.02 0.48
CA PHE A 41 0.40 11.30 -0.69
C PHE A 41 1.24 10.10 -0.23
N ASP A 42 0.90 8.90 -0.72
CA ASP A 42 1.71 7.70 -0.47
C ASP A 42 2.89 7.66 -1.45
N ILE A 43 4.09 7.95 -0.94
CA ILE A 43 5.31 7.99 -1.74
C ILE A 43 5.75 6.61 -2.23
N ALA A 44 5.14 5.52 -1.77
CA ALA A 44 5.38 4.20 -2.36
C ALA A 44 5.02 4.15 -3.85
N VAL A 45 4.10 5.02 -4.31
CA VAL A 45 3.79 5.22 -5.73
C VAL A 45 5.03 5.66 -6.53
N CYS A 46 5.93 6.41 -5.89
CA CYS A 46 7.15 6.90 -6.52
C CYS A 46 8.26 5.86 -6.62
N GLN A 47 8.07 4.73 -5.97
CA GLN A 47 9.00 3.62 -6.08
C GLN A 47 8.52 2.77 -7.24
N ALA A 48 9.40 2.52 -8.20
CA ALA A 48 9.13 1.55 -9.24
C ALA A 48 8.56 0.29 -8.57
N PRO A 49 7.46 -0.28 -9.10
CA PRO A 49 7.11 -1.64 -8.76
C PRO A 49 8.39 -2.45 -8.92
N LEU A 50 8.71 -3.32 -7.97
CA LEU A 50 9.80 -4.27 -8.18
C LEU A 50 9.38 -5.07 -9.40
N ALA A 51 9.93 -4.73 -10.58
CA ALA A 51 9.83 -5.52 -11.79
C ALA A 51 10.72 -6.75 -11.63
N GLU A 52 10.64 -7.40 -10.48
CA GLU A 52 11.17 -8.72 -10.24
C GLU A 52 10.26 -9.67 -11.03
N GLN A 53 10.91 -10.60 -11.73
CA GLN A 53 10.16 -11.68 -12.37
C GLN A 53 9.30 -12.35 -11.30
N MET A 54 7.99 -12.44 -11.58
CA MET A 54 7.03 -13.12 -10.72
C MET A 54 7.62 -14.46 -10.28
N PRO A 55 7.63 -14.78 -8.97
CA PRO A 55 8.27 -16.00 -8.50
C PRO A 55 7.76 -17.23 -9.25
N ALA A 56 8.68 -18.05 -9.75
CA ALA A 56 8.38 -19.26 -10.48
C ALA A 56 8.60 -20.51 -9.60
N PRO A 57 7.79 -21.58 -9.75
CA PRO A 57 6.56 -21.61 -10.55
C PRO A 57 5.45 -20.77 -9.91
N THR A 58 4.67 -20.10 -10.76
CA THR A 58 3.57 -19.22 -10.34
C THR A 58 2.45 -20.02 -9.68
N ASP A 59 2.19 -19.74 -8.40
CA ASP A 59 1.08 -20.27 -7.59
C ASP A 59 -0.06 -19.23 -7.47
N PRO A 60 -1.32 -19.62 -7.26
CA PRO A 60 -2.40 -18.67 -7.03
C PRO A 60 -2.12 -17.65 -5.92
N ASN A 61 -1.45 -18.01 -4.82
CA ASN A 61 -1.12 -17.07 -3.76
C ASN A 61 -0.02 -16.09 -4.18
N ILE A 62 0.91 -16.50 -5.05
CA ILE A 62 1.89 -15.57 -5.65
C ILE A 62 1.14 -14.49 -6.45
N LEU A 63 0.16 -14.88 -7.28
CA LEU A 63 -0.66 -13.92 -8.02
C LEU A 63 -1.48 -13.02 -7.09
N VAL A 64 -2.16 -13.57 -6.08
CA VAL A 64 -2.95 -12.78 -5.13
C VAL A 64 -2.06 -11.76 -4.41
N GLY A 65 -0.92 -12.19 -3.86
CA GLY A 65 0.01 -11.31 -3.15
C GLY A 65 0.55 -10.20 -4.04
N ALA A 66 0.96 -10.52 -5.28
CA ALA A 66 1.44 -9.52 -6.23
C ALA A 66 0.36 -8.51 -6.60
N LEU A 67 -0.88 -8.97 -6.85
CA LEU A 67 -2.00 -8.08 -7.12
C LEU A 67 -2.33 -7.18 -5.92
N MET A 68 -2.36 -7.72 -4.69
CA MET A 68 -2.60 -6.94 -3.47
C MET A 68 -1.54 -5.86 -3.26
N ALA A 69 -0.27 -6.14 -3.57
CA ALA A 69 0.84 -5.20 -3.48
C ALA A 69 0.71 -4.00 -4.43
N THR A 70 -0.20 -4.06 -5.43
CA THR A 70 -0.45 -2.94 -6.34
C THR A 70 -1.35 -1.85 -5.74
N ARG A 71 -1.91 -2.07 -4.54
CA ARG A 71 -2.86 -1.17 -3.89
C ARG A 71 -2.44 0.31 -3.89
N PRO A 72 -1.19 0.70 -3.56
CA PRO A 72 -0.79 2.11 -3.58
C PRO A 72 -1.00 2.77 -4.95
N TYR A 73 -0.64 2.06 -6.03
CA TYR A 73 -0.75 2.56 -7.39
C TYR A 73 -2.21 2.62 -7.87
N VAL A 74 -3.01 1.58 -7.57
CA VAL A 74 -4.44 1.55 -7.90
C VAL A 74 -5.19 2.66 -7.16
N MET A 75 -4.94 2.83 -5.87
CA MET A 75 -5.60 3.87 -5.07
C MET A 75 -5.18 5.27 -5.52
N GLU A 76 -3.92 5.46 -5.95
CA GLU A 76 -3.46 6.72 -6.52
C GLU A 76 -4.16 7.08 -7.83
N CYS A 77 -4.35 6.11 -8.73
CA CYS A 77 -5.10 6.31 -9.97
C CYS A 77 -6.51 6.85 -9.73
N LEU A 78 -7.09 6.50 -8.58
CA LEU A 78 -8.42 6.91 -8.19
C LEU A 78 -8.43 8.24 -7.43
N VAL A 79 -7.31 8.89 -7.08
CA VAL A 79 -7.31 10.16 -6.33
C VAL A 79 -7.98 11.29 -7.14
N ALA A 80 -7.68 11.35 -8.43
CA ALA A 80 -8.22 12.36 -9.33
C ALA A 80 -9.73 12.18 -9.54
N PRO A 81 -10.55 13.25 -9.45
CA PRO A 81 -11.98 13.16 -9.70
C PRO A 81 -12.30 12.74 -11.13
N THR A 82 -11.43 13.05 -12.10
CA THR A 82 -11.58 12.66 -13.51
C THR A 82 -11.40 11.16 -13.76
N SER A 83 -10.86 10.40 -12.79
CA SER A 83 -10.67 8.95 -12.89
C SER A 83 -11.89 8.14 -12.42
N ARG A 84 -12.91 8.81 -11.86
CA ARG A 84 -14.08 8.19 -11.24
C ARG A 84 -15.37 8.79 -11.80
N GLY A 85 -16.44 8.01 -11.80
CA GLY A 85 -17.77 8.53 -12.09
C GLY A 85 -18.37 9.32 -10.92
N ALA A 86 -19.65 9.67 -11.05
CA ALA A 86 -20.36 10.52 -10.08
C ALA A 86 -20.73 9.82 -8.76
N GLU A 87 -20.64 8.50 -8.68
CA GLU A 87 -20.99 7.78 -7.45
C GLU A 87 -19.92 7.96 -6.36
N LYS A 88 -20.33 7.76 -5.11
CA LYS A 88 -19.45 7.89 -3.94
C LYS A 88 -18.43 6.75 -3.83
N THR A 89 -18.70 5.61 -4.45
CA THR A 89 -17.85 4.42 -4.37
C THR A 89 -17.43 4.02 -5.77
N SER A 90 -16.12 3.89 -5.97
CA SER A 90 -15.54 3.25 -7.15
C SER A 90 -15.02 1.88 -6.75
N ARG A 91 -15.39 0.88 -7.55
CA ARG A 91 -15.02 -0.51 -7.34
C ARG A 91 -14.14 -0.95 -8.50
N VAL A 92 -12.95 -1.44 -8.18
CA VAL A 92 -12.01 -2.04 -9.13
C VAL A 92 -11.91 -3.53 -8.78
N LEU A 93 -12.26 -4.39 -9.71
CA LEU A 93 -12.08 -5.83 -9.60
C LEU A 93 -11.06 -6.26 -10.66
N TRP A 94 -9.89 -6.67 -10.21
CA TRP A 94 -8.79 -7.06 -11.08
C TRP A 94 -8.57 -8.56 -11.02
N LYS A 95 -8.62 -9.20 -12.18
CA LYS A 95 -8.33 -10.62 -12.35
C LYS A 95 -7.09 -10.81 -13.21
N ALA A 96 -6.19 -11.67 -12.75
CA ALA A 96 -5.04 -12.14 -13.50
C ALA A 96 -5.15 -13.66 -13.71
N SER A 97 -4.73 -14.14 -14.87
CA SER A 97 -4.61 -15.57 -15.14
C SER A 97 -3.45 -15.89 -16.07
N ALA A 98 -2.82 -17.03 -15.84
CA ALA A 98 -1.78 -17.59 -16.69
C ALA A 98 -2.04 -19.08 -16.93
N SER A 99 -1.88 -19.51 -18.18
CA SER A 99 -1.89 -20.91 -18.61
C SER A 99 -0.61 -21.20 -19.40
N ASP A 100 -0.45 -22.43 -19.88
CA ASP A 100 0.66 -22.79 -20.77
C ASP A 100 0.50 -22.29 -22.22
N GLN A 101 -0.62 -21.61 -22.53
CA GLN A 101 -0.92 -21.05 -23.85
C GLN A 101 -1.00 -19.52 -23.85
N GLU A 102 -1.53 -18.93 -22.78
CA GLU A 102 -1.83 -17.50 -22.74
C GLU A 102 -1.76 -16.90 -21.33
N THR A 103 -1.71 -15.57 -21.28
CA THR A 103 -1.84 -14.78 -20.06
C THR A 103 -2.91 -13.72 -20.26
N GLN A 104 -3.69 -13.42 -19.22
CA GLN A 104 -4.76 -12.45 -19.32
C GLN A 104 -4.86 -11.58 -18.06
N HIS A 105 -5.06 -10.29 -18.29
CA HIS A 105 -5.50 -9.33 -17.29
C HIS A 105 -6.89 -8.82 -17.63
N THR A 106 -7.81 -8.95 -16.69
CA THR A 106 -9.18 -8.49 -16.82
C THR A 106 -9.49 -7.49 -15.72
N LEU A 107 -9.77 -6.26 -16.13
CA LEU A 107 -10.30 -5.22 -15.27
C LEU A 107 -11.82 -5.17 -15.45
N THR A 108 -12.54 -5.31 -14.35
CA THR A 108 -13.97 -4.99 -14.27
C THR A 108 -14.19 -4.03 -13.10
N GLY A 109 -15.32 -3.34 -13.06
CA GLY A 109 -15.55 -2.38 -12.02
C GLY A 109 -16.80 -1.55 -12.24
N THR A 110 -17.07 -0.69 -11.27
CA THR A 110 -18.15 0.29 -11.34
C THR A 110 -17.61 1.67 -11.00
N ASN A 111 -18.24 2.69 -11.58
CA ASN A 111 -17.92 4.09 -11.31
C ASN A 111 -16.46 4.47 -11.63
N LEU A 112 -15.92 3.92 -12.71
CA LEU A 112 -14.63 4.28 -13.29
C LEU A 112 -14.86 5.01 -14.63
N THR A 113 -14.01 5.99 -14.93
CA THR A 113 -13.94 6.59 -16.28
C THR A 113 -12.92 5.83 -17.14
N PRO A 114 -12.92 6.02 -18.47
CA PRO A 114 -11.87 5.47 -19.33
C PRO A 114 -10.45 5.83 -18.88
N GLU A 115 -10.25 7.06 -18.38
CA GLU A 115 -8.96 7.51 -17.84
C GLU A 115 -8.57 6.75 -16.57
N GLY A 116 -9.53 6.52 -15.68
CA GLY A 116 -9.33 5.72 -14.47
C GLY A 116 -8.98 4.27 -14.78
N GLU A 117 -9.72 3.65 -15.71
CA GLU A 117 -9.44 2.28 -16.18
C GLU A 117 -8.05 2.17 -16.80
N ALA A 118 -7.67 3.10 -17.67
CA ALA A 118 -6.36 3.11 -18.32
C ALA A 118 -5.22 3.27 -17.30
N CYS A 119 -5.40 4.14 -16.30
CA CYS A 119 -4.41 4.31 -15.23
C CYS A 119 -4.23 3.03 -14.41
N VAL A 120 -5.33 2.44 -13.92
CA VAL A 120 -5.31 1.21 -13.13
C VAL A 120 -4.68 0.08 -13.93
N ARG A 121 -5.09 -0.08 -15.19
CA ARG A 121 -4.53 -1.10 -16.08
C ARG A 121 -3.02 -0.97 -16.21
N LYS A 122 -2.53 0.23 -16.57
CA LYS A 122 -1.10 0.51 -16.71
C LYS A 122 -0.34 0.21 -15.41
N ALA A 123 -0.89 0.62 -14.26
CA ALA A 123 -0.27 0.42 -12.97
C ALA A 123 -0.13 -1.06 -12.60
N VAL A 124 -1.20 -1.84 -12.75
CA VAL A 124 -1.21 -3.25 -12.35
C VAL A 124 -0.41 -4.12 -13.33
N GLU A 125 -0.55 -3.92 -14.63
CA GLU A 125 0.19 -4.70 -15.65
C GLU A 125 1.70 -4.46 -15.56
N ALA A 126 2.13 -3.23 -15.22
CA ALA A 126 3.54 -2.94 -14.99
C ALA A 126 4.10 -3.58 -13.70
N ALA A 127 3.26 -3.73 -12.67
CA ALA A 127 3.65 -4.28 -11.38
C ALA A 127 3.55 -5.81 -11.32
N VAL A 128 2.68 -6.42 -12.13
CA VAL A 128 2.42 -7.86 -12.15
C VAL A 128 2.60 -8.39 -13.58
N PRO A 129 3.84 -8.43 -14.09
CA PRO A 129 4.10 -8.95 -15.42
C PRO A 129 3.83 -10.45 -15.45
N LEU A 130 2.84 -10.86 -16.25
CA LEU A 130 2.52 -12.27 -16.44
C LEU A 130 3.36 -12.88 -17.57
N THR A 131 3.77 -14.12 -17.37
CA THR A 131 4.35 -14.98 -18.40
C THR A 131 3.55 -16.26 -18.51
N VAL A 132 3.49 -16.84 -19.71
CA VAL A 132 2.90 -18.17 -19.90
C VAL A 132 3.62 -19.20 -19.03
N LEU A 133 2.86 -20.16 -18.52
CA LEU A 133 3.39 -21.23 -17.68
C LEU A 133 4.16 -22.26 -18.52
N ALA A 134 4.94 -23.10 -17.86
CA ALA A 134 5.58 -24.23 -18.53
C ALA A 134 4.53 -25.17 -19.14
N LYS A 135 4.85 -25.79 -20.28
CA LYS A 135 3.96 -26.69 -21.00
C LYS A 135 3.39 -27.79 -20.09
N GLY A 136 2.07 -27.95 -20.07
CA GLY A 136 1.36 -28.92 -19.24
C GLY A 136 1.18 -28.53 -17.77
N ALA A 137 1.59 -27.33 -17.36
CA ALA A 137 1.28 -26.79 -16.04
C ALA A 137 -0.23 -26.51 -15.90
N GLN A 138 -0.74 -26.63 -14.68
CA GLN A 138 -2.13 -26.28 -14.40
C GLN A 138 -2.33 -24.75 -14.50
N PRO A 139 -3.42 -24.27 -15.14
CA PRO A 139 -3.72 -22.85 -15.17
C PRO A 139 -3.88 -22.27 -13.76
N VAL A 140 -3.40 -21.04 -13.57
CA VAL A 140 -3.49 -20.29 -12.31
C VAL A 140 -4.23 -18.99 -12.54
N SER A 141 -5.07 -18.60 -11.57
CA SER A 141 -5.78 -17.33 -11.61
C SER A 141 -5.98 -16.77 -10.21
N ALA A 142 -6.00 -15.45 -10.11
CA ALA A 142 -6.29 -14.71 -8.90
C ALA A 142 -7.17 -13.51 -9.22
N GLU A 143 -7.96 -13.09 -8.25
CA GLU A 143 -8.80 -11.91 -8.32
C GLU A 143 -8.65 -11.11 -7.03
N VAL A 144 -8.55 -9.79 -7.14
CA VAL A 144 -8.51 -8.86 -6.01
C VAL A 144 -9.46 -7.70 -6.25
N GLU A 145 -10.02 -7.17 -5.16
CA GLU A 145 -10.91 -6.03 -5.17
C GLU A 145 -10.26 -4.83 -4.49
N PHE A 146 -10.39 -3.66 -5.12
CA PHE A 146 -10.05 -2.37 -4.52
C PHE A 146 -11.31 -1.50 -4.47
N LEU A 147 -11.61 -1.00 -3.28
CA LEU A 147 -12.71 -0.08 -3.02
C LEU A 147 -12.15 1.30 -2.71
N HIS A 148 -12.61 2.29 -3.47
CA HIS A 148 -12.33 3.71 -3.22
C HIS A 148 -13.65 4.40 -2.87
N GLU A 149 -13.74 4.93 -1.66
CA GLU A 149 -14.94 5.55 -1.13
C GLU A 149 -14.69 7.03 -0.82
N GLN A 150 -15.45 7.93 -1.43
CA GLN A 150 -15.38 9.36 -1.13
C GLN A 150 -15.63 9.63 0.35
N GLY A 151 -14.76 10.43 0.97
CA GLY A 151 -14.82 10.74 2.40
C GLY A 151 -14.14 9.71 3.31
N ARG A 152 -13.66 8.59 2.76
CA ARG A 152 -12.86 7.57 3.47
C ARG A 152 -11.51 7.32 2.81
N SER A 153 -11.49 7.33 1.48
CA SER A 153 -10.32 7.23 0.64
C SER A 153 -9.82 8.62 0.23
N LEU A 154 -8.52 8.70 -0.08
CA LEU A 154 -7.89 9.94 -0.52
C LEU A 154 -8.48 10.39 -1.87
N SER A 155 -9.09 11.57 -1.91
CA SER A 155 -9.72 12.12 -3.11
C SER A 155 -9.59 13.63 -3.17
N VAL A 156 -9.25 14.17 -4.34
CA VAL A 156 -9.29 15.61 -4.59
C VAL A 156 -10.68 16.04 -5.04
N THR A 157 -11.16 17.15 -4.49
CA THR A 157 -12.42 17.81 -4.87
C THR A 157 -12.17 19.28 -5.18
N PHE A 158 -12.42 19.68 -6.43
CA PHE A 158 -12.29 21.09 -6.86
C PHE A 158 -13.58 21.89 -6.65
N GLY A 159 -13.48 23.22 -6.72
CA GLY A 159 -14.60 24.15 -6.62
C GLY A 159 -14.94 24.55 -5.17
N THR A 160 -14.08 24.27 -4.20
CA THR A 160 -14.34 24.67 -2.80
C THR A 160 -13.91 26.11 -2.55
N ASN A 161 -12.68 26.45 -2.93
CA ASN A 161 -12.09 27.79 -2.93
C ASN A 161 -10.69 27.72 -3.58
N ALA A 162 -10.11 28.87 -3.94
CA ALA A 162 -8.83 28.94 -4.65
C ALA A 162 -7.67 28.23 -3.92
N ALA A 163 -7.58 28.34 -2.58
CA ALA A 163 -6.54 27.65 -1.82
C ALA A 163 -6.71 26.12 -1.82
N SER A 164 -7.94 25.64 -1.70
CA SER A 164 -8.26 24.21 -1.78
C SER A 164 -8.02 23.66 -3.18
N ASP A 165 -8.42 24.41 -4.20
CA ASP A 165 -8.25 23.98 -5.59
C ASP A 165 -6.76 23.93 -5.96
N TYR A 166 -5.98 24.94 -5.58
CA TYR A 166 -4.53 24.89 -5.72
C TYR A 166 -3.93 23.70 -4.95
N SER A 167 -4.33 23.48 -3.70
CA SER A 167 -3.84 22.33 -2.91
C SER A 167 -4.18 20.99 -3.56
N GLY A 168 -5.34 20.90 -4.22
CA GLY A 168 -5.76 19.77 -5.05
C GLY A 168 -4.87 19.59 -6.27
N ALA A 169 -4.59 20.66 -7.02
CA ALA A 169 -3.67 20.62 -8.15
C ALA A 169 -2.25 20.18 -7.73
N VAL A 170 -1.76 20.70 -6.62
CA VAL A 170 -0.50 20.26 -6.00
C VAL A 170 -0.54 18.76 -5.72
N ARG A 171 -1.61 18.27 -5.07
CA ARG A 171 -1.74 16.85 -4.73
C ARG A 171 -1.76 15.95 -5.97
N LEU A 172 -2.44 16.36 -7.04
CA LEU A 172 -2.48 15.61 -8.30
C LEU A 172 -1.14 15.64 -9.06
N ALA A 173 -0.29 16.64 -8.80
CA ALA A 173 1.03 16.73 -9.40
C ALA A 173 2.11 15.92 -8.67
N GLN A 174 1.90 15.56 -7.39
CA GLN A 174 2.90 14.85 -6.57
C GLN A 174 3.45 13.54 -7.19
N PRO A 175 2.67 12.71 -7.93
CA PRO A 175 3.22 11.55 -8.64
C PRO A 175 4.28 11.88 -9.70
N GLN A 176 4.36 13.13 -10.17
CA GLN A 176 5.39 13.59 -11.11
C GLN A 176 6.64 14.15 -10.40
N TRP A 177 6.65 14.18 -9.07
CA TRP A 177 7.72 14.76 -8.25
C TRP A 177 8.49 13.69 -7.49
N CYS A 178 8.52 12.48 -8.03
CA CYS A 178 9.15 11.32 -7.40
C CYS A 178 10.65 11.47 -7.19
N ASP A 179 11.30 12.34 -7.96
CA ASP A 179 12.68 12.76 -7.75
C ASP A 179 12.88 13.44 -6.38
N CYS A 180 11.90 14.18 -5.88
CA CYS A 180 11.98 14.81 -4.56
C CYS A 180 11.91 13.80 -3.41
N TYR A 181 11.32 12.62 -3.61
CA TYR A 181 11.09 11.63 -2.55
C TYR A 181 12.10 10.47 -2.55
N ALA A 182 13.05 10.45 -3.49
CA ALA A 182 14.03 9.37 -3.65
C ALA A 182 14.77 8.96 -2.35
N PRO A 183 15.13 9.86 -1.42
CA PRO A 183 15.78 9.48 -0.16
C PRO A 183 14.91 8.67 0.81
N TYR A 184 13.58 8.63 0.60
CA TYR A 184 12.61 8.10 1.56
C TYR A 184 12.07 6.71 1.15
N ALA A 185 12.91 5.82 0.63
CA ALA A 185 12.48 4.52 0.14
C ALA A 185 11.74 3.68 1.21
N SER A 186 12.25 3.63 2.44
CA SER A 186 11.67 2.82 3.53
C SER A 186 11.18 3.64 4.72
N GLN A 187 11.11 4.97 4.57
CA GLN A 187 10.74 5.89 5.63
C GLN A 187 9.62 6.82 5.16
N VAL A 188 8.83 7.30 6.11
CA VAL A 188 7.85 8.35 5.83
C VAL A 188 8.57 9.70 5.90
N PRO A 189 8.48 10.56 4.87
CA PRO A 189 9.07 11.89 4.91
C PRO A 189 8.52 12.74 6.08
N PRO A 190 9.30 13.72 6.58
CA PRO A 190 8.81 14.63 7.59
C PRO A 190 7.60 15.43 7.08
N THR A 191 6.72 15.83 8.00
CA THR A 191 5.66 16.80 7.71
C THR A 191 6.31 18.15 7.42
N LEU A 192 5.91 18.78 6.31
CA LEU A 192 6.40 20.11 5.91
C LEU A 192 5.25 21.11 5.84
N GLU A 193 5.51 22.36 6.19
CA GLU A 193 4.54 23.45 6.05
C GLU A 193 5.06 24.49 5.08
N ALA A 194 4.26 24.79 4.05
CA ALA A 194 4.56 25.82 3.07
C ALA A 194 3.53 26.95 3.17
N THR A 195 3.99 28.17 3.37
CA THR A 195 3.18 29.37 3.14
C THR A 195 3.19 29.69 1.65
N VAL A 196 2.01 29.70 1.04
CA VAL A 196 1.80 29.94 -0.40
C VAL A 196 1.01 31.22 -0.59
N GLN A 197 1.49 32.07 -1.50
CA GLN A 197 0.76 33.25 -1.97
C GLN A 197 0.20 33.00 -3.37
N LEU A 198 -1.12 33.12 -3.53
CA LEU A 198 -1.77 33.24 -4.83
C LEU A 198 -1.96 34.72 -5.12
N VAL A 199 -1.40 35.19 -6.23
CA VAL A 199 -1.51 36.59 -6.63
C VAL A 199 -2.71 36.73 -7.57
N LYS A 200 -3.43 37.85 -7.42
CA LYS A 200 -4.58 38.16 -8.26
C LYS A 200 -4.20 38.10 -9.74
N ASP A 201 -5.03 37.47 -10.55
CA ASP A 201 -4.88 37.36 -12.01
C ASP A 201 -3.55 36.74 -12.50
N GLN A 202 -2.83 36.01 -11.64
CA GLN A 202 -1.62 35.26 -12.03
C GLN A 202 -1.92 33.76 -12.21
N ALA A 203 -1.30 33.17 -13.23
CA ALA A 203 -1.44 31.76 -13.57
C ALA A 203 -0.50 30.83 -12.76
N THR A 204 0.39 31.40 -11.95
CA THR A 204 1.33 30.70 -11.08
C THR A 204 1.29 31.33 -9.68
N PRO A 205 1.68 30.59 -8.63
CA PRO A 205 1.79 31.18 -7.30
C PRO A 205 2.87 32.27 -7.26
N GLY A 206 2.72 33.22 -6.36
CA GLY A 206 3.73 34.20 -5.98
C GLY A 206 4.75 33.59 -5.01
N GLU A 207 4.99 34.26 -3.88
CA GLU A 207 5.96 33.79 -2.89
C GLU A 207 5.56 32.42 -2.28
N ILE A 208 6.56 31.53 -2.18
CA ILE A 208 6.48 30.26 -1.45
C ILE A 208 7.61 30.19 -0.43
N ALA A 209 7.24 30.02 0.83
CA ALA A 209 8.18 29.88 1.95
C ALA A 209 7.86 28.62 2.77
N PHE A 210 8.86 27.77 2.99
CA PHE A 210 8.73 26.62 3.86
C PHE A 210 9.17 26.98 5.29
N ALA A 211 8.46 26.45 6.28
CA ALA A 211 8.95 26.42 7.65
C ALA A 211 10.19 25.49 7.75
N PRO A 212 11.10 25.73 8.69
CA PRO A 212 12.24 24.83 8.93
C PRO A 212 11.77 23.40 9.19
N ALA A 213 12.35 22.45 8.46
CA ALA A 213 12.02 21.02 8.56
C ALA A 213 12.77 20.33 9.72
N GLY A 214 13.80 20.98 10.27
CA GLY A 214 14.54 20.49 11.44
C GLY A 214 15.50 19.33 11.16
N SER A 215 15.73 18.99 9.88
CA SER A 215 16.70 17.97 9.45
C SER A 215 17.24 18.28 8.05
N PRO A 216 18.49 17.92 7.71
CA PRO A 216 19.05 18.14 6.37
C PRO A 216 18.21 17.52 5.25
N GLU A 217 17.72 16.30 5.44
CA GLU A 217 16.88 15.59 4.48
C GLU A 217 15.51 16.26 4.31
N GLY A 218 14.96 16.80 5.40
CA GLY A 218 13.72 17.58 5.37
C GLY A 218 13.89 18.91 4.64
N GLU A 219 15.00 19.61 4.84
CA GLU A 219 15.31 20.85 4.13
C GLU A 219 15.53 20.61 2.63
N ALA A 220 16.21 19.51 2.27
CA ALA A 220 16.39 19.13 0.87
C ALA A 220 15.05 18.82 0.19
N LEU A 221 14.14 18.12 0.89
CA LEU A 221 12.79 17.86 0.41
C LEU A 221 12.00 19.17 0.24
N ALA A 222 12.02 20.06 1.23
CA ALA A 222 11.35 21.35 1.18
C ALA A 222 11.85 22.21 0.00
N ALA A 223 13.16 22.24 -0.23
CA ALA A 223 13.76 22.93 -1.36
C ALA A 223 13.30 22.36 -2.72
N CYS A 224 13.27 21.03 -2.86
CA CYS A 224 12.77 20.37 -4.07
C CYS A 224 11.29 20.69 -4.31
N LEU A 225 10.44 20.52 -3.28
CA LEU A 225 9.01 20.81 -3.36
C LEU A 225 8.72 22.28 -3.64
N LYS A 226 9.50 23.22 -3.11
CA LYS A 226 9.38 24.65 -3.42
C LYS A 226 9.52 24.92 -4.92
N GLN A 227 10.50 24.28 -5.57
CA GLN A 227 10.67 24.42 -7.03
C GLN A 227 9.47 23.85 -7.79
N LYS A 228 8.97 22.67 -7.39
CA LYS A 228 7.81 22.04 -8.04
C LYS A 228 6.54 22.86 -7.86
N LEU A 229 6.28 23.38 -6.66
CA LEU A 229 5.11 24.21 -6.34
C LEU A 229 5.02 25.47 -7.20
N ALA A 230 6.15 26.13 -7.47
CA ALA A 230 6.20 27.33 -8.29
C ALA A 230 5.69 27.11 -9.73
N SER A 231 5.73 25.86 -10.20
CA SER A 231 5.26 25.48 -11.54
C SER A 231 3.79 25.02 -11.60
N VAL A 232 3.11 24.86 -10.46
CA VAL A 232 1.73 24.38 -10.43
C VAL A 232 0.79 25.48 -10.92
N PRO A 233 -0.03 25.23 -11.95
CA PRO A 233 -0.99 26.21 -12.44
C PRO A 233 -2.00 26.61 -11.36
N VAL A 234 -2.31 27.91 -11.32
CA VAL A 234 -3.31 28.50 -10.43
C VAL A 234 -4.52 28.88 -11.28
N THR A 235 -5.71 28.43 -10.88
CA THR A 235 -6.94 29.05 -11.38
C THR A 235 -6.96 30.51 -10.89
N PRO A 236 -6.97 31.51 -11.79
CA PRO A 236 -6.83 32.91 -11.39
C PRO A 236 -7.82 33.28 -10.29
N SER A 237 -7.29 33.68 -9.14
CA SER A 237 -8.11 34.10 -8.01
C SER A 237 -8.54 35.55 -8.20
N ALA A 238 -9.82 35.85 -7.97
CA ALA A 238 -10.37 37.20 -8.04
C ALA A 238 -9.74 38.15 -6.99
N GLU A 239 -9.22 37.58 -5.91
CA GLU A 239 -8.54 38.26 -4.80
C GLU A 239 -7.20 37.57 -4.53
N GLY A 240 -6.14 38.33 -4.28
CA GLY A 240 -4.87 37.75 -3.82
C GLY A 240 -5.07 37.06 -2.47
N LEU A 241 -4.46 35.89 -2.26
CA LEU A 241 -4.64 35.08 -1.06
C LEU A 241 -3.31 34.53 -0.55
N LYS A 242 -3.14 34.48 0.77
CA LYS A 242 -2.00 33.82 1.42
C LYS A 242 -2.53 32.74 2.37
N PHE A 243 -1.98 31.53 2.30
CA PHE A 243 -2.40 30.42 3.16
C PHE A 243 -1.25 29.45 3.45
N VAL A 244 -1.44 28.59 4.45
CA VAL A 244 -0.50 27.52 4.79
C VAL A 244 -0.99 26.19 4.23
N ARG A 245 -0.10 25.49 3.52
CA ARG A 245 -0.30 24.14 3.02
C ARG A 245 0.61 23.18 3.79
N THR A 246 0.01 22.19 4.45
CA THR A 246 0.74 21.11 5.10
C THR A 246 0.93 19.95 4.13
N PHE A 247 2.16 19.46 4.03
CA PHE A 247 2.52 18.24 3.33
C PHE A 247 2.56 17.09 4.33
N ASN A 248 1.50 16.28 4.34
CA ASN A 248 1.52 14.98 4.97
C ASN A 248 1.88 13.93 3.91
N HIS A 249 2.86 13.09 4.22
CA HIS A 249 3.24 11.98 3.38
C HIS A 249 2.90 10.68 4.09
N PHE A 250 2.57 9.67 3.31
CA PHE A 250 2.54 8.28 3.71
C PHE A 250 3.61 7.51 2.93
N ASN A 251 3.97 6.34 3.43
CA ASN A 251 4.79 5.38 2.71
C ASN A 251 4.35 3.97 3.09
N SER A 252 3.53 3.32 2.27
CA SER A 252 3.04 1.94 2.52
C SER A 252 4.16 0.90 2.65
N LYS A 253 5.38 1.21 2.19
CA LYS A 253 6.57 0.35 2.33
C LYS A 253 7.42 0.70 3.56
N ALA A 254 7.01 1.67 4.38
CA ALA A 254 7.78 2.08 5.54
C ALA A 254 7.89 0.96 6.59
N THR A 255 8.98 1.00 7.35
CA THR A 255 9.20 0.14 8.52
C THR A 255 8.92 0.83 9.86
N SER A 256 8.77 2.16 9.83
CA SER A 256 8.43 2.98 10.99
C SER A 256 7.57 4.19 10.59
N PRO A 257 6.67 4.67 11.48
CA PRO A 257 5.94 5.91 11.24
C PRO A 257 6.87 7.13 11.22
N ALA A 258 6.46 8.22 10.58
CA ALA A 258 7.21 9.48 10.62
C ALA A 258 7.26 10.07 12.04
N PRO A 259 8.42 10.61 12.46
CA PRO A 259 8.51 11.46 13.64
C PRO A 259 7.58 12.67 13.49
N GLY A 260 6.79 12.99 14.52
CA GLY A 260 5.91 14.16 14.53
C GLY A 260 4.56 14.01 13.81
N LEU A 261 4.30 12.88 13.16
CA LEU A 261 2.99 12.60 12.58
C LEU A 261 1.93 12.47 13.70
N ALA A 262 0.81 13.17 13.57
CA ALA A 262 -0.25 13.12 14.57
C ALA A 262 -0.86 11.70 14.69
N PRO A 263 -1.36 11.28 15.86
CA PRO A 263 -1.72 9.88 16.12
C PRO A 263 -2.72 9.29 15.11
N GLN A 264 -3.71 10.07 14.68
CA GLN A 264 -4.68 9.66 13.66
C GLN A 264 -4.02 9.36 12.31
N PHE A 265 -3.04 10.17 11.90
CA PHE A 265 -2.30 9.93 10.68
C PHE A 265 -1.31 8.78 10.82
N ARG A 266 -0.75 8.56 12.03
CA ARG A 266 0.05 7.34 12.31
C ARG A 266 -0.78 6.08 12.18
N PHE A 267 -2.03 6.10 12.64
CA PHE A 267 -2.95 4.97 12.49
C PHE A 267 -3.21 4.68 11.00
N PHE A 268 -3.56 5.69 10.21
CA PHE A 268 -3.78 5.51 8.76
C PHE A 268 -2.53 5.05 8.01
N GLN A 269 -1.35 5.60 8.35
CA GLN A 269 -0.06 5.11 7.85
C GLN A 269 0.16 3.62 8.21
N GLY A 270 -0.15 3.22 9.44
CA GLY A 270 -0.08 1.83 9.89
C GLY A 270 -0.99 0.91 9.09
N GLU A 271 -2.21 1.33 8.75
CA GLU A 271 -3.12 0.57 7.89
C GLU A 271 -2.54 0.35 6.49
N LEU A 272 -1.86 1.35 5.92
CA LEU A 272 -1.20 1.20 4.63
C LEU A 272 -0.05 0.19 4.69
N VAL A 273 0.77 0.24 5.75
CA VAL A 273 1.86 -0.72 5.97
C VAL A 273 1.31 -2.14 6.16
N ARG A 274 0.27 -2.32 6.99
CA ARG A 274 -0.36 -3.63 7.22
C ARG A 274 -0.90 -4.26 5.93
N ASN A 275 -1.52 -3.47 5.06
CA ASN A 275 -1.99 -3.96 3.77
C ASN A 275 -0.82 -4.46 2.90
N GLN A 276 0.30 -3.73 2.89
CA GLN A 276 1.50 -4.13 2.17
C GLN A 276 2.14 -5.39 2.75
N ARG A 277 2.24 -5.50 4.08
CA ARG A 277 2.76 -6.70 4.76
C ARG A 277 1.87 -7.93 4.55
N THR A 278 0.56 -7.74 4.46
CA THR A 278 -0.38 -8.84 4.14
C THR A 278 -0.14 -9.38 2.72
N ALA A 279 0.12 -8.49 1.76
CA ALA A 279 0.50 -8.88 0.40
C ALA A 279 1.82 -9.67 0.38
N GLU A 280 2.82 -9.22 1.15
CA GLU A 280 4.12 -9.90 1.29
C GLU A 280 4.00 -11.29 1.94
N VAL A 281 3.21 -11.43 3.02
CA VAL A 281 2.91 -12.74 3.64
C VAL A 281 2.28 -13.69 2.63
N THR A 282 1.31 -13.21 1.86
CA THR A 282 0.59 -14.02 0.86
C THR A 282 1.52 -14.47 -0.26
N LEU A 283 2.39 -13.57 -0.74
CA LEU A 283 3.41 -13.88 -1.74
C LEU A 283 4.42 -14.90 -1.21
N ALA A 284 4.94 -14.71 0.01
CA ALA A 284 5.89 -15.63 0.64
C ALA A 284 5.30 -17.02 0.85
N LEU A 285 4.03 -17.11 1.27
CA LEU A 285 3.31 -18.38 1.38
C LEU A 285 3.16 -19.09 0.03
N GLY A 286 2.89 -18.34 -1.05
CA GLY A 286 2.82 -18.91 -2.39
C GLY A 286 4.17 -19.47 -2.86
N VAL A 287 5.26 -18.74 -2.63
CA VAL A 287 6.63 -19.23 -2.89
C VAL A 287 6.93 -20.51 -2.12
N ARG A 288 6.56 -20.55 -0.83
CA ARG A 288 6.71 -21.73 0.01
C ARG A 288 5.87 -22.92 -0.49
N THR A 289 4.64 -22.67 -0.93
CA THR A 289 3.75 -23.71 -1.49
C THR A 289 4.33 -24.30 -2.78
N SER A 290 4.88 -23.47 -3.65
CA SER A 290 5.60 -23.89 -4.85
C SER A 290 6.85 -24.72 -4.53
N ALA A 291 7.64 -24.29 -3.54
CA ALA A 291 8.84 -25.00 -3.11
C ALA A 291 8.50 -26.38 -2.51
N ALA A 292 7.46 -26.45 -1.67
CA ALA A 292 6.99 -27.70 -1.08
C ALA A 292 6.49 -28.68 -2.15
N SER A 293 5.69 -28.21 -3.10
CA SER A 293 5.20 -29.05 -4.21
C SER A 293 6.34 -29.62 -5.05
N THR A 294 7.39 -28.82 -5.28
CA THR A 294 8.59 -29.24 -6.00
C THR A 294 9.35 -30.32 -5.22
N TYR A 295 9.53 -30.13 -3.92
CA TYR A 295 10.18 -31.10 -3.04
C TYR A 295 9.40 -32.43 -2.98
N ASP A 296 8.09 -32.38 -2.77
CA ASP A 296 7.22 -33.57 -2.69
C ASP A 296 7.26 -34.39 -3.97
N ALA A 297 7.26 -33.75 -5.14
CA ALA A 297 7.39 -34.43 -6.43
C ALA A 297 8.71 -35.21 -6.55
N LEU A 298 9.80 -34.63 -6.04
CA LEU A 298 11.12 -35.29 -6.01
C LEU A 298 11.17 -36.44 -5.00
N VAL A 299 10.52 -36.30 -3.84
CA VAL A 299 10.38 -37.39 -2.85
C VAL A 299 9.61 -38.57 -3.46
N ILE A 300 8.49 -38.32 -4.13
CA ILE A 300 7.71 -39.36 -4.83
C ILE A 300 8.56 -40.03 -5.93
N ARG A 301 9.34 -39.25 -6.69
CA ARG A 301 10.26 -39.80 -7.70
C ARG A 301 11.32 -40.69 -7.05
N GLN A 302 11.93 -40.27 -5.96
CA GLN A 302 12.90 -41.06 -5.19
C GLN A 302 12.30 -42.39 -4.73
N GLN A 303 11.10 -42.36 -4.13
CA GLN A 303 10.41 -43.58 -3.66
C GLN A 303 10.16 -44.57 -4.80
N LYS A 304 9.85 -44.09 -6.01
CA LYS A 304 9.65 -44.94 -7.20
C LYS A 304 10.92 -45.58 -7.73
N THR A 305 12.09 -44.92 -7.61
CA THR A 305 13.36 -45.47 -8.12
C THR A 305 13.85 -46.70 -7.33
N LYS A 306 13.34 -46.93 -6.11
CA LYS A 306 13.82 -47.98 -5.18
C LYS A 306 15.34 -47.97 -4.91
N SER A 307 16.03 -46.90 -5.31
CA SER A 307 17.46 -46.70 -5.09
C SER A 307 17.72 -46.27 -3.65
N ARG A 308 18.78 -46.79 -3.03
CA ARG A 308 19.29 -46.31 -1.74
C ARG A 308 20.03 -44.98 -1.84
N ARG A 309 20.43 -44.57 -3.06
CA ARG A 309 21.06 -43.28 -3.31
C ARG A 309 19.98 -42.24 -3.58
N PHE A 310 20.06 -41.09 -2.92
CA PHE A 310 19.20 -39.95 -3.20
C PHE A 310 19.43 -39.43 -4.62
N ILE A 311 18.35 -39.02 -5.29
CA ILE A 311 18.45 -38.24 -6.52
C ILE A 311 19.13 -36.88 -6.21
N PRO A 312 20.08 -36.42 -7.04
CA PRO A 312 20.86 -35.21 -6.76
C PRO A 312 20.01 -33.95 -6.52
N GLU A 313 18.80 -33.90 -7.08
CA GLU A 313 17.90 -32.75 -7.01
C GLU A 313 17.20 -32.60 -5.63
N LEU A 314 17.17 -33.64 -4.78
CA LEU A 314 16.46 -33.60 -3.50
C LEU A 314 17.07 -32.61 -2.50
N ALA A 315 18.39 -32.61 -2.36
CA ALA A 315 19.10 -31.73 -1.43
C ALA A 315 18.88 -30.23 -1.75
N PRO A 316 19.11 -29.75 -2.98
CA PRO A 316 18.84 -28.35 -3.32
C PRO A 316 17.36 -27.99 -3.23
N ALA A 317 16.43 -28.91 -3.54
CA ALA A 317 15.00 -28.65 -3.40
C ALA A 317 14.58 -28.52 -1.92
N CYS A 318 15.14 -29.33 -1.02
CA CYS A 318 14.95 -29.14 0.42
C CYS A 318 15.49 -27.77 0.87
N ALA A 319 16.69 -27.38 0.46
CA ALA A 319 17.28 -26.09 0.85
C ALA A 319 16.41 -24.91 0.36
N ALA A 320 15.83 -25.02 -0.84
CA ALA A 320 14.88 -24.04 -1.35
C ALA A 320 13.56 -24.00 -0.54
N LEU A 321 13.05 -25.16 -0.11
CA LEU A 321 11.89 -25.24 0.78
C LEU A 321 12.16 -24.57 2.13
N THR A 322 13.26 -24.90 2.81
CA THR A 322 13.60 -24.31 4.11
C THR A 322 13.84 -22.81 4.01
N ALA A 323 14.48 -22.34 2.93
CA ALA A 323 14.65 -20.91 2.68
C ALA A 323 13.31 -20.20 2.42
N ALA A 324 12.34 -20.88 1.79
CA ALA A 324 11.00 -20.34 1.59
C ALA A 324 10.20 -20.30 2.90
N ASP A 325 10.34 -21.29 3.77
CA ASP A 325 9.75 -21.28 5.11
C ASP A 325 10.31 -20.10 5.95
N GLU A 326 11.62 -19.87 5.94
CA GLU A 326 12.26 -18.74 6.63
C GLU A 326 11.76 -17.38 6.11
N LYS A 327 11.60 -17.24 4.79
CA LYS A 327 11.02 -16.03 4.19
C LYS A 327 9.56 -15.82 4.63
N TRP A 328 8.76 -16.89 4.68
CA TRP A 328 7.38 -16.80 5.14
C TRP A 328 7.29 -16.43 6.62
N ILE A 329 8.15 -17.00 7.47
CA ILE A 329 8.31 -16.62 8.88
C ILE A 329 8.66 -15.14 9.01
N GLY A 330 9.67 -14.66 8.27
CA GLY A 330 10.07 -13.24 8.29
C GLY A 330 8.95 -12.29 7.86
N ALA A 331 8.16 -12.67 6.85
CA ALA A 331 7.00 -11.89 6.42
C ALA A 331 5.91 -11.83 7.52
N LEU A 332 5.64 -12.95 8.21
CA LEU A 332 4.70 -13.00 9.33
C LEU A 332 5.18 -12.17 10.54
N GLU A 333 6.48 -12.16 10.81
CA GLU A 333 7.06 -11.31 11.86
C GLU A 333 6.90 -9.82 11.54
N ALA A 334 7.14 -9.42 10.28
CA ALA A 334 6.91 -8.05 9.82
C ALA A 334 5.42 -7.64 9.88
N GLN A 335 4.51 -8.55 9.52
CA GLN A 335 3.06 -8.34 9.67
C GLN A 335 2.69 -8.13 11.15
N LEU A 336 3.16 -9.02 12.03
CA LEU A 336 2.88 -8.94 13.46
C LEU A 336 3.39 -7.63 14.06
N GLN A 337 4.59 -7.20 13.67
CA GLN A 337 5.16 -5.93 14.11
C GLN A 337 4.29 -4.75 13.67
N ALA A 338 3.82 -4.73 12.41
CA ALA A 338 2.94 -3.69 11.91
C ALA A 338 1.59 -3.66 12.64
N GLU A 339 1.01 -4.82 12.94
CA GLU A 339 -0.23 -4.94 13.71
C GLU A 339 -0.08 -4.43 15.14
N GLN A 340 1.01 -4.78 15.82
CA GLN A 340 1.31 -4.30 17.17
C GLN A 340 1.54 -2.78 17.22
N GLN A 341 2.23 -2.21 16.21
CA GLN A 341 2.40 -0.76 16.10
C GLN A 341 1.07 -0.03 15.89
N SER A 342 0.20 -0.55 15.01
CA SER A 342 -1.15 0.00 14.82
C SER A 342 -2.00 -0.16 16.08
N GLN A 343 -1.91 -1.29 16.79
CA GLN A 343 -2.63 -1.52 18.05
C GLN A 343 -2.22 -0.50 19.12
N ALA A 344 -0.92 -0.24 19.28
CA ALA A 344 -0.42 0.76 20.22
C ALA A 344 -0.94 2.16 19.88
N THR A 345 -1.01 2.50 18.59
CA THR A 345 -1.59 3.78 18.13
C THR A 345 -3.10 3.84 18.40
N ALA A 346 -3.83 2.75 18.17
CA ALA A 346 -5.26 2.66 18.50
C ALA A 346 -5.53 2.82 20.00
N GLN A 347 -4.64 2.30 20.86
CA GLN A 347 -4.70 2.47 22.31
C GLN A 347 -4.51 3.93 22.73
N GLU A 348 -3.52 4.61 22.14
CA GLU A 348 -3.31 6.05 22.35
C GLU A 348 -4.53 6.87 21.94
N LEU A 349 -5.12 6.56 20.78
CA LEU A 349 -6.33 7.22 20.28
C LEU A 349 -7.56 6.91 21.15
N LYS A 350 -7.72 5.66 21.61
CA LYS A 350 -8.81 5.25 22.51
C LYS A 350 -8.75 6.00 23.85
N ALA A 351 -7.56 6.29 24.35
CA ALA A 351 -7.38 7.09 25.56
C ALA A 351 -7.91 8.53 25.39
N GLN A 352 -7.97 9.03 24.15
CA GLN A 352 -8.52 10.35 23.82
C GLN A 352 -10.02 10.27 23.46
N GLU A 353 -10.44 9.23 22.74
CA GLU A 353 -11.81 9.05 22.27
C GLU A 353 -12.20 7.56 22.29
N ALA A 354 -13.23 7.20 23.05
CA ALA A 354 -13.65 5.80 23.22
C ALA A 354 -14.10 5.10 21.92
N SER A 355 -14.40 5.84 20.85
CA SER A 355 -14.82 5.28 19.56
C SER A 355 -13.76 4.40 18.89
N TRP A 356 -12.49 4.51 19.29
CA TRP A 356 -11.38 3.69 18.81
C TRP A 356 -11.30 2.29 19.42
N ALA A 357 -12.17 1.94 20.38
CA ALA A 357 -12.17 0.62 21.03
C ALA A 357 -12.36 -0.55 20.04
N ASP A 358 -13.20 -0.39 19.02
CA ASP A 358 -13.43 -1.42 18.00
C ASP A 358 -12.18 -1.62 17.11
N ALA A 359 -11.50 -0.53 16.75
CA ALA A 359 -10.25 -0.60 15.99
C ALA A 359 -9.14 -1.34 16.76
N GLU A 360 -8.96 -1.02 18.05
CA GLU A 360 -8.02 -1.72 18.92
C GLU A 360 -8.36 -3.22 19.03
N ALA A 361 -9.63 -3.58 19.28
CA ALA A 361 -10.05 -4.96 19.43
C ALA A 361 -9.79 -5.79 18.16
N LYS A 362 -10.05 -5.20 16.97
CA LYS A 362 -9.74 -5.83 15.68
C LYS A 362 -8.25 -6.02 15.47
N LEU A 363 -7.43 -5.05 15.84
CA LEU A 363 -5.97 -5.15 15.76
C LEU A 363 -5.38 -6.19 16.73
N GLN A 364 -5.96 -6.30 17.92
CA GLN A 364 -5.60 -7.33 18.89
C GLN A 364 -5.94 -8.73 18.36
N ALA A 365 -7.13 -8.90 17.78
CA ALA A 365 -7.55 -10.17 17.17
C ALA A 365 -6.65 -10.54 15.98
N ALA A 366 -6.33 -9.59 15.11
CA ALA A 366 -5.42 -9.78 13.98
C ALA A 366 -4.02 -10.22 14.46
N SER A 367 -3.45 -9.51 15.45
CA SER A 367 -2.16 -9.88 16.05
C SER A 367 -2.16 -11.29 16.62
N GLY A 368 -3.26 -11.70 17.28
CA GLY A 368 -3.40 -13.07 17.81
C GLY A 368 -3.44 -14.14 16.72
N LEU A 369 -4.09 -13.86 15.59
CA LEU A 369 -4.10 -14.76 14.43
C LEU A 369 -2.70 -14.86 13.81
N THR A 370 -2.02 -13.73 13.59
CA THR A 370 -0.65 -13.71 13.04
C THR A 370 0.34 -14.44 13.95
N GLN A 371 0.20 -14.34 15.28
CA GLN A 371 0.99 -15.12 16.24
C GLN A 371 0.77 -16.64 16.10
N GLN A 372 -0.49 -17.06 15.90
CA GLN A 372 -0.81 -18.47 15.67
C GLN A 372 -0.19 -18.96 14.35
N ASP A 373 -0.30 -18.17 13.29
CA ASP A 373 0.28 -18.50 11.98
C ASP A 373 1.80 -18.57 12.05
N LEU A 374 2.45 -17.65 12.76
CA LEU A 374 3.90 -17.67 13.00
C LEU A 374 4.34 -18.93 13.76
N ALA A 375 3.60 -19.33 14.79
CA ALA A 375 3.87 -20.57 15.52
C ALA A 375 3.73 -21.81 14.62
N ASN A 376 2.73 -21.83 13.74
CA ASN A 376 2.52 -22.90 12.78
C ASN A 376 3.64 -22.94 11.72
N ALA A 377 4.05 -21.78 11.19
CA ALA A 377 5.13 -21.67 10.22
C ALA A 377 6.47 -22.17 10.80
N ARG A 378 6.79 -21.81 12.05
CA ARG A 378 7.99 -22.31 12.75
C ARG A 378 7.96 -23.84 12.94
N LYS A 379 6.82 -24.41 13.33
CA LYS A 379 6.65 -25.87 13.41
C LYS A 379 6.81 -26.55 12.05
N GLN A 380 6.32 -25.90 10.99
CA GLN A 380 6.44 -26.41 9.63
C GLN A 380 7.90 -26.42 9.16
N LEU A 381 8.65 -25.34 9.39
CA LEU A 381 10.11 -25.30 9.14
C LEU A 381 10.84 -26.45 9.83
N GLU A 382 10.56 -26.69 11.12
CA GLU A 382 11.17 -27.82 11.85
C GLU A 382 10.82 -29.19 11.24
N ALA A 383 9.59 -29.35 10.77
CA ALA A 383 9.14 -30.59 10.13
C ALA A 383 9.81 -30.80 8.76
N ASP A 384 9.95 -29.74 7.98
CA ASP A 384 10.59 -29.77 6.67
C ASP A 384 12.10 -30.03 6.81
N GLN A 385 12.78 -29.36 7.74
CA GLN A 385 14.19 -29.64 8.09
C GLN A 385 14.42 -31.10 8.51
N LYS A 386 13.48 -31.71 9.27
CA LYS A 386 13.56 -33.14 9.66
C LYS A 386 13.35 -34.08 8.48
N SER A 387 12.61 -33.65 7.47
CA SER A 387 12.27 -34.44 6.28
C SER A 387 13.35 -34.38 5.20
N CYS A 388 14.28 -33.43 5.32
CA CYS A 388 15.39 -33.25 4.39
C CYS A 388 16.42 -34.39 4.45
N PRO A 389 17.06 -34.73 3.31
CA PRO A 389 18.18 -35.67 3.30
C PRO A 389 19.29 -35.18 4.24
N LYS A 390 19.74 -36.04 5.15
CA LYS A 390 20.93 -35.75 5.97
C LYS A 390 22.18 -35.89 5.08
N PRO A 391 23.17 -34.99 5.24
CA PRO A 391 24.43 -35.08 4.51
C PRO A 391 25.20 -36.38 4.78
#